data_AF-A0A931Z4A9-F1
#
_entry.id   AF-A0A931Z4A9-F1
#
_cell.length_a   1.000
_cell.length_b   1.000
_cell.length_c   1.000
_cell.angle_alpha   90.00
_cell.angle_beta   90.00
_cell.angle_gamma   90.00
#
_symmetry.space_group_name_H-M   'P 1'
#
loop_
_entity.id
_entity.type
_entity.pdbx_description
1 polymer ?
#
loop_
_entity_poly.entity_id
_entity_poly.type
_entity_poly.pdbx_seq_one_letter_code
_entity_poly.pdbx_strand_id
1 'polypeptide(L)'
;MDAKECHRVLGLKIGACAVATLLVAGLGGCGKSPEEKKVAAEAAQAAVIAQTTGGLVVKSNRANTTVEATLIMPPGAVAPPAVKGPAEGAAEQTLTALPPGKYAVTARSEGWPEVRVEANVDAGR
;
A
#
# COMPACT_ATOMS: atom_id res chain seq x y z
N MET A 1 21.02 -60.96 16.64
CA MET A 1 21.29 -60.77 15.20
C MET A 1 19.92 -60.71 14.55
N ASP A 2 19.28 -59.53 14.53
CA ASP A 2 19.30 -58.56 13.40
C ASP A 2 18.91 -59.24 12.08
N ALA A 3 17.92 -58.81 11.30
CA ALA A 3 17.08 -57.63 11.32
C ALA A 3 15.80 -57.92 10.50
N LYS A 4 14.71 -57.22 10.84
CA LYS A 4 13.82 -56.46 9.92
C LYS A 4 14.11 -56.67 8.41
N GLU A 5 13.14 -56.88 7.53
CA GLU A 5 11.87 -56.15 7.43
C GLU A 5 11.04 -56.70 6.26
N CYS A 6 9.74 -56.37 6.28
CA CYS A 6 8.93 -56.08 5.10
C CYS A 6 8.49 -57.23 4.18
N HIS A 7 7.41 -57.92 4.59
CA HIS A 7 6.41 -58.37 3.62
C HIS A 7 5.15 -57.49 3.70
N ARG A 8 4.99 -56.77 2.60
CA ARG A 8 3.84 -56.06 2.06
C ARG A 8 2.58 -56.92 2.13
N VAL A 9 1.42 -56.28 2.29
CA VAL A 9 0.16 -56.49 1.53
C VAL A 9 -1.10 -56.35 2.41
N LEU A 10 -1.91 -55.36 2.01
CA LEU A 10 -3.37 -55.23 2.07
C LEU A 10 -4.11 -55.53 3.38
N GLY A 11 -4.92 -54.55 3.79
CA GLY A 11 -6.17 -54.87 4.47
C GLY A 11 -6.73 -53.76 5.35
N LEU A 12 -7.64 -52.97 4.77
CA LEU A 12 -8.97 -52.72 5.33
C LEU A 12 -9.08 -52.28 6.81
N LYS A 13 -9.37 -51.00 7.09
CA LYS A 13 -10.02 -50.50 8.32
C LYS A 13 -10.78 -49.21 7.96
N ILE A 14 -12.12 -49.10 7.97
CA ILE A 14 -13.09 -49.18 9.09
C ILE A 14 -12.60 -48.46 10.35
N GLY A 15 -13.36 -47.46 10.78
CA GLY A 15 -13.55 -47.21 12.20
C GLY A 15 -12.99 -45.90 12.74
N ALA A 16 -13.91 -45.14 13.33
CA ALA A 16 -13.69 -43.94 14.13
C ALA A 16 -12.58 -44.08 15.19
N CYS A 17 -11.78 -43.03 15.37
CA CYS A 17 -11.53 -42.37 16.65
C CYS A 17 -10.51 -41.23 16.47
N ALA A 18 -10.59 -40.27 17.38
CA ALA A 18 -9.77 -39.08 17.59
C ALA A 18 -8.31 -39.13 17.09
N VAL A 19 -7.77 -37.97 16.71
CA VAL A 19 -6.53 -37.42 17.26
C VAL A 19 -6.27 -36.03 16.65
N ALA A 20 -6.12 -35.06 17.54
CA ALA A 20 -5.57 -33.75 17.25
C ALA A 20 -4.24 -33.87 16.52
N THR A 21 -4.14 -33.32 15.31
CA THR A 21 -2.86 -33.13 14.64
C THR A 21 -2.48 -31.67 14.75
N LEU A 22 -1.63 -31.40 15.76
CA LEU A 22 -0.70 -30.28 15.75
C LEU A 22 -0.17 -30.08 14.33
N LEU A 23 -0.42 -28.92 13.73
CA LEU A 23 0.30 -28.53 12.53
C LEU A 23 1.73 -28.18 12.97
N VAL A 24 2.60 -29.14 12.73
CA VAL A 24 4.02 -29.16 13.05
C VAL A 24 4.73 -27.93 12.48
N ALA A 25 5.49 -27.30 13.36
CA ALA A 25 6.54 -26.34 13.04
C ALA A 25 7.49 -26.91 11.97
N GLY A 26 7.42 -26.35 10.76
CA GLY A 26 8.41 -26.56 9.72
C GLY A 26 9.68 -25.78 10.05
N LEU A 27 10.61 -26.42 10.77
CA LEU A 27 12.02 -26.03 10.82
C LEU A 27 12.66 -26.37 9.47
N GLY A 28 12.64 -25.40 8.55
CA GLY A 28 13.48 -25.35 7.36
C GLY A 28 14.42 -24.15 7.49
N GLY A 29 15.64 -24.38 7.97
CA GLY A 29 16.66 -23.35 8.04
C GLY A 29 17.17 -22.95 6.65
N CYS A 30 17.13 -21.64 6.39
CA CYS A 30 18.13 -20.89 5.63
C CYS A 30 18.02 -19.45 6.14
N GLY A 31 19.08 -18.96 6.78
CA GLY A 31 19.13 -17.62 7.38
C GLY A 31 18.80 -16.56 6.35
N LYS A 32 17.63 -15.94 6.49
CA LYS A 32 17.30 -14.70 5.79
C LYS A 32 17.40 -13.56 6.80
N SER A 33 18.32 -12.66 6.51
CA SER A 33 18.67 -11.49 7.31
C SER A 33 17.42 -10.69 7.72
N PRO A 34 17.44 -9.99 8.87
CA PRO A 34 16.35 -9.14 9.31
C PRO A 34 15.93 -8.07 8.27
N GLU A 35 16.82 -7.74 7.32
CA GLU A 35 16.52 -6.86 6.18
C GLU A 35 15.41 -7.40 5.26
N GLU A 36 15.37 -8.69 4.93
CA GLU A 36 14.35 -9.21 4.00
C GLU A 36 12.94 -9.22 4.59
N LYS A 37 12.80 -9.44 5.91
CA LYS A 37 11.50 -9.33 6.60
C LYS A 37 11.01 -7.89 6.66
N LYS A 38 11.93 -6.93 6.84
CA LYS A 38 11.61 -5.50 6.88
C LYS A 38 11.19 -5.00 5.49
N VAL A 39 11.90 -5.40 4.44
CA VAL A 39 11.57 -5.08 3.04
C VAL A 39 10.22 -5.69 2.63
N ALA A 40 9.95 -6.95 3.02
CA ALA A 40 8.65 -7.57 2.74
C ALA A 40 7.48 -6.89 3.48
N ALA A 41 7.71 -6.46 4.73
CA ALA A 41 6.70 -5.73 5.51
C ALA A 41 6.46 -4.31 4.97
N GLU A 42 7.51 -3.62 4.50
CA GLU A 42 7.39 -2.31 3.85
C GLU A 42 6.68 -2.41 2.50
N ALA A 43 6.97 -3.45 1.70
CA ALA A 43 6.27 -3.70 0.44
C ALA A 43 4.80 -4.04 0.64
N ALA A 44 4.46 -4.85 1.66
CA ALA A 44 3.08 -5.16 2.00
C ALA A 44 2.31 -3.90 2.46
N GLN A 45 2.93 -3.04 3.26
CA GLN A 45 2.34 -1.77 3.68
C GLN A 45 2.18 -0.79 2.51
N ALA A 46 3.18 -0.69 1.63
CA ALA A 46 3.09 0.11 0.41
C ALA A 46 1.96 -0.39 -0.51
N ALA A 47 1.76 -1.70 -0.60
CA ALA A 47 0.66 -2.29 -1.38
C ALA A 47 -0.71 -2.03 -0.76
N VAL A 48 -0.83 -2.00 0.56
CA VAL A 48 -2.08 -1.61 1.25
C VAL A 48 -2.35 -0.12 1.08
N ILE A 49 -1.33 0.73 1.19
CA ILE A 49 -1.45 2.17 0.94
C ILE A 49 -1.89 2.40 -0.51
N ALA A 50 -1.23 1.78 -1.49
CA ALA A 50 -1.59 1.91 -2.91
C ALA A 50 -3.02 1.44 -3.22
N GLN A 51 -3.54 0.43 -2.52
CA GLN A 51 -4.93 -0.03 -2.70
C GLN A 51 -5.97 0.85 -2.01
N THR A 52 -5.57 1.62 -1.00
CA THR A 52 -6.47 2.45 -0.18
C THR A 52 -6.34 3.93 -0.43
N THR A 53 -5.40 4.33 -1.30
CA THR A 53 -5.12 5.72 -1.68
C THR A 53 -5.17 5.87 -3.19
N GLY A 54 -5.42 7.08 -3.66
CA GLY A 54 -5.32 7.44 -5.07
C GLY A 54 -4.23 8.47 -5.33
N GLY A 55 -4.21 8.95 -6.56
CA GLY A 55 -3.30 9.99 -7.02
C GLY A 55 -3.98 11.09 -7.82
N LEU A 56 -3.31 12.24 -7.88
CA LEU A 56 -3.66 13.36 -8.74
C LEU A 56 -2.46 13.70 -9.62
N VAL A 57 -2.71 13.84 -10.92
CA VAL A 57 -1.72 14.36 -11.87
C VAL A 57 -2.11 15.79 -12.21
N VAL A 58 -1.26 16.74 -11.86
CA VAL A 58 -1.46 18.16 -12.13
C VAL A 58 -0.52 18.58 -13.25
N LYS A 59 -1.09 19.04 -14.36
CA LYS A 59 -0.35 19.54 -15.52
C LYS A 59 -0.35 21.06 -15.51
N SER A 60 0.84 21.66 -15.58
CA SER A 60 1.05 23.09 -15.69
C SER A 60 1.99 23.37 -16.85
N ASN A 61 1.65 24.32 -17.72
CA ASN A 61 2.57 24.81 -18.75
C ASN A 61 3.49 25.92 -18.25
N ARG A 62 3.51 26.17 -16.93
CA ARG A 62 4.12 27.36 -16.35
C ARG A 62 5.27 27.04 -15.42
N ALA A 63 6.40 27.68 -15.69
CA ALA A 63 7.59 27.61 -14.85
C ALA A 63 7.30 28.13 -13.44
N ASN A 64 8.02 27.60 -12.46
CA ASN A 64 7.92 27.98 -11.05
C ASN A 64 6.49 27.92 -10.50
N THR A 65 5.72 26.91 -10.91
CA THR A 65 4.40 26.63 -10.34
C THR A 65 4.55 25.69 -9.16
N THR A 66 4.13 26.15 -7.98
CA THR A 66 3.95 25.32 -6.80
C THR A 66 2.53 24.78 -6.77
N VAL A 67 2.37 23.49 -6.51
CA VAL A 67 1.06 22.82 -6.44
C VAL A 67 0.84 22.25 -5.04
N GLU A 68 -0.36 22.45 -4.49
CA GLU A 68 -0.77 21.88 -3.21
C GLU A 68 -2.20 21.32 -3.32
N ALA A 69 -2.46 20.16 -2.71
CA ALA A 69 -3.78 19.57 -2.61
C ALA A 69 -4.21 19.46 -1.15
N THR A 70 -5.39 20.01 -0.85
CA THR A 70 -5.99 19.97 0.49
C THR A 70 -7.29 19.19 0.46
N LEU A 71 -7.45 18.21 1.35
CA LEU A 71 -8.69 17.45 1.46
C LEU A 71 -9.80 18.35 2.01
N ILE A 72 -10.93 18.39 1.31
CA ILE A 72 -12.13 19.14 1.71
C ILE A 72 -12.89 18.30 2.72
N MET A 73 -12.87 18.74 3.97
CA MET A 73 -13.51 18.05 5.08
C MET A 73 -14.87 18.66 5.43
N PRO A 74 -15.79 17.86 5.98
CA PRO A 74 -17.00 18.39 6.59
C PRO A 74 -16.64 19.30 7.78
N PRO A 75 -17.51 20.28 8.12
CA PRO A 75 -17.27 21.18 9.24
C PRO A 75 -17.11 20.40 10.55
N GLY A 76 -16.10 20.78 11.35
CA GLY A 76 -15.79 20.14 12.63
C GLY A 76 -14.85 18.93 12.56
N ALA A 77 -14.46 18.48 11.35
CA ALA A 77 -13.43 17.45 11.20
C ALA A 77 -12.02 18.05 11.09
N VAL A 78 -11.02 17.33 11.61
CA VAL A 78 -9.61 17.71 11.51
C VAL A 78 -9.11 17.38 10.12
N ALA A 79 -8.67 18.39 9.37
CA ALA A 79 -8.12 18.20 8.04
C ALA A 79 -6.68 17.65 8.11
N PRO A 80 -6.33 16.66 7.26
CA PRO A 80 -4.94 16.26 7.09
C PRO A 80 -4.12 17.42 6.50
N PRO A 81 -2.78 17.40 6.67
CA PRO A 81 -1.91 18.41 6.08
C PRO A 81 -2.04 18.42 4.55
N ALA A 82 -1.87 19.60 3.95
CA ALA A 82 -1.85 19.75 2.51
C ALA A 82 -0.69 18.96 1.90
N VAL A 83 -0.96 18.25 0.80
CA VAL A 83 0.04 17.48 0.06
C VAL A 83 0.63 18.37 -1.03
N LYS A 84 1.95 18.55 -1.00
CA LYS A 84 2.67 19.41 -1.96
C LYS A 84 3.17 18.59 -3.15
N GLY A 85 3.22 19.25 -4.30
CA GLY A 85 3.87 18.72 -5.49
C GLY A 85 5.35 18.44 -5.26
N PRO A 86 5.91 17.42 -5.93
CA PRO A 86 7.28 16.96 -5.68
C PRO A 86 8.36 17.94 -6.16
N ALA A 87 8.03 18.81 -7.12
CA ALA A 87 8.97 19.74 -7.71
C ALA A 87 8.27 21.01 -8.21
N GLU A 88 8.76 22.17 -7.79
CA GLU A 88 8.30 23.45 -8.29
C GLU A 88 8.64 23.62 -9.77
N GLY A 89 7.69 24.10 -10.56
CA GLY A 89 7.89 24.38 -11.99
C GLY A 89 7.95 23.15 -12.89
N ALA A 90 7.75 21.94 -12.37
CA ALA A 90 7.56 20.76 -13.19
C ALA A 90 6.26 20.88 -14.00
N ALA A 91 6.35 20.55 -15.30
CA ALA A 91 5.22 20.62 -16.20
C ALA A 91 4.11 19.60 -15.86
N GLU A 92 4.50 18.51 -15.21
CA GLU A 92 3.61 17.50 -14.66
C GLU A 92 4.06 17.19 -13.23
N GLN A 93 3.11 17.23 -12.30
CA GLN A 93 3.33 16.96 -10.87
C GLN A 93 2.34 15.91 -10.42
N THR A 94 2.87 14.76 -9.98
CA THR A 94 2.07 13.65 -9.47
C THR A 94 2.05 13.69 -7.94
N LEU A 95 0.86 13.83 -7.39
CA LEU A 95 0.58 13.68 -5.96
C LEU A 95 0.07 12.26 -5.73
N THR A 96 0.79 11.47 -4.92
CA THR A 96 0.44 10.08 -4.63
C THR A 96 0.06 9.89 -3.17
N ALA A 97 -0.43 8.69 -2.83
CA ALA A 97 -0.80 8.33 -1.46
C ALA A 97 -1.88 9.26 -0.86
N LEU A 98 -2.78 9.78 -1.71
CA LEU A 98 -3.89 10.62 -1.28
C LEU A 98 -5.05 9.74 -0.79
N PRO A 99 -5.52 9.91 0.46
CA PRO A 99 -6.77 9.31 0.88
C PRO A 99 -7.91 9.61 -0.10
N PRO A 100 -8.85 8.68 -0.33
CA PRO A 100 -9.98 8.94 -1.19
C PRO A 100 -10.84 10.08 -0.63
N GLY A 101 -11.32 10.95 -1.51
CA GLY A 101 -12.16 12.09 -1.14
C GLY A 101 -12.03 13.27 -2.08
N LYS A 102 -12.66 14.37 -1.68
CA LYS A 102 -12.71 15.60 -2.47
C LYS A 102 -11.56 16.51 -2.09
N TYR A 103 -10.76 16.93 -3.06
CA TYR A 103 -9.60 17.79 -2.85
C TYR A 103 -9.80 19.16 -3.50
N ALA A 104 -9.34 20.20 -2.82
CA ALA A 104 -9.04 21.48 -3.43
C ALA A 104 -7.56 21.48 -3.82
N VAL A 105 -7.30 21.54 -5.14
CA VAL A 105 -5.97 21.69 -5.71
C VAL A 105 -5.71 23.16 -5.98
N THR A 106 -4.66 23.69 -5.39
CA THR A 106 -4.24 25.07 -5.51
C THR A 106 -2.91 25.14 -6.24
N ALA A 107 -2.84 25.93 -7.30
CA ALA A 107 -1.62 26.22 -8.04
C ALA A 107 -1.24 27.70 -7.87
N ARG A 108 0.01 27.94 -7.48
CA ARG A 108 0.57 29.27 -7.23
C ARG A 108 1.83 29.48 -8.06
N SER A 109 1.98 30.69 -8.60
CA SER A 109 3.19 31.09 -9.32
C SER A 109 3.27 32.62 -9.33
N GLU A 110 4.48 33.16 -9.13
CA GLU A 110 4.73 34.58 -8.94
C GLU A 110 4.13 35.45 -10.06
N GLY A 111 3.56 36.60 -9.69
CA GLY A 111 3.04 37.60 -10.62
C GLY A 111 1.69 37.26 -11.25
N TRP A 112 1.00 36.22 -10.78
CA TRP A 112 -0.27 35.77 -11.35
C TRP A 112 -1.27 35.35 -10.29
N PRO A 113 -2.57 35.32 -10.65
CA PRO A 113 -3.59 34.86 -9.73
C PRO A 113 -3.39 33.40 -9.32
N GLU A 114 -3.74 33.11 -8.08
CA GLU A 114 -3.90 31.75 -7.60
C GLU A 114 -5.04 31.06 -8.36
N VAL A 115 -4.79 29.83 -8.79
CA VAL A 115 -5.80 28.99 -9.43
C VAL A 115 -6.17 27.88 -8.46
N ARG A 116 -7.48 27.72 -8.23
CA ARG A 116 -8.03 26.66 -7.37
C ARG A 116 -9.04 25.83 -8.14
N VAL A 117 -8.88 24.52 -8.09
CA VAL A 117 -9.77 23.54 -8.75
C VAL A 117 -10.14 22.44 -7.76
N GLU A 118 -11.38 21.95 -7.84
CA GLU A 118 -11.79 20.79 -7.07
C GLU A 118 -11.61 19.50 -7.89
N ALA A 119 -11.08 18.46 -7.27
CA ALA A 119 -10.92 17.14 -7.87
C ALA A 119 -11.36 16.05 -6.90
N ASN A 120 -11.95 14.96 -7.40
CA ASN A 120 -12.23 13.78 -6.59
C ASN A 120 -11.10 12.77 -6.77
N VAL A 121 -10.63 12.21 -5.66
CA VAL A 121 -9.66 11.12 -5.63
C VAL A 121 -10.38 9.86 -5.21
N ASP A 122 -10.32 8.84 -6.06
CA ASP A 122 -10.83 7.50 -5.77
C ASP A 122 -9.71 6.63 -5.19
N ALA A 123 -10.05 5.63 -4.38
CA ALA A 123 -9.06 4.67 -3.89
C ALA A 123 -8.54 3.78 -5.03
N GLY A 124 -7.24 3.47 -5.01
CA GLY A 124 -6.61 2.53 -5.92
C GLY A 124 -6.32 3.04 -7.33
N ARG A 125 -6.32 4.37 -7.56
CA ARG A 125 -6.16 4.98 -8.88
C ARG A 125 -5.00 5.97 -8.96
#